data_AF-A0A497NVD0-F1
#
_entry.id   AF-A0A497NVD0-F1
#
_cell.length_a   1.000
_cell.length_b   1.000
_cell.length_c   1.000
_cell.angle_alpha   90.00
_cell.angle_beta   90.00
_cell.angle_gamma   90.00
#
_symmetry.space_group_name_H-M   'P 1'
#
loop_
_entity.id
_entity.type
_entity.pdbx_description
1 polymer ?
#
loop_
_entity_poly.entity_id
_entity_poly.type
_entity_poly.pdbx_seq_one_letter_code
_entity_poly.pdbx_strand_id
1 'polypeptide(L)' 'MGKIVVEKRGRIVIPAEIRRALGIREGSELIVELSNGRIVLTPVRKLTARDLFGIAGEEEVSLEEVENALSDEA' A
#
# COMPACT_ATOMS: atom_id res chain seq x y z
N MET A 1 10.41 -6.98 22.48
CA MET A 1 11.01 -5.63 22.46
C MET A 1 12.47 -5.78 22.08
N GLY A 2 12.89 -5.24 20.94
CA GLY A 2 14.28 -5.36 20.46
C GLY A 2 14.96 -3.99 20.42
N LYS A 3 16.28 -3.96 20.53
CA LYS A 3 17.09 -2.76 20.25
C LYS A 3 17.70 -2.93 18.86
N ILE A 4 17.72 -1.84 18.08
CA ILE A 4 18.44 -1.75 16.81
C ILE A 4 19.45 -0.60 16.90
N VAL A 5 20.49 -0.67 16.09
CA VAL A 5 21.52 0.38 16.01
C VAL A 5 21.32 1.15 14.72
N VAL A 6 21.51 2.46 14.78
CA VAL A 6 21.53 3.33 13.61
C VAL A 6 22.92 3.26 12.99
N GLU A 7 22.98 2.87 11.73
CA GLU A 7 24.22 2.80 10.96
C GLU A 7 24.57 4.14 10.31
N LYS A 8 25.66 4.13 9.51
CA LYS A 8 26.08 5.30 8.73
C LYS A 8 24.92 5.86 7.91
N ARG A 9 24.80 7.19 7.91
CA ARG A 9 23.74 7.94 7.21
C ARG A 9 22.31 7.66 7.70
N GLY A 10 22.14 7.22 8.96
CA GLY A 10 20.81 7.07 9.55
C GLY A 10 20.07 5.80 9.15
N ARG A 11 20.75 4.83 8.52
CA ARG A 11 20.11 3.57 8.10
C ARG A 11 19.83 2.69 9.31
N ILE A 12 18.69 1.99 9.26
CA ILE A 12 18.31 1.00 10.26
C ILE A 12 17.89 -0.29 9.57
N VAL A 13 18.15 -1.42 10.23
CA VAL A 13 17.62 -2.71 9.80
C VAL A 13 16.25 -2.91 10.43
N ILE A 14 15.22 -3.07 9.60
CA ILE A 14 13.89 -3.49 10.07
C ILE A 14 13.94 -5.02 10.27
N PRO A 15 13.78 -5.54 11.49
CA PRO A 15 13.82 -6.98 11.76
C PRO A 15 12.81 -7.78 10.93
N ALA A 16 13.15 -9.04 10.64
CA ALA A 16 12.39 -9.87 9.70
C ALA A 16 10.94 -10.11 10.13
N GLU A 17 10.71 -10.24 11.44
CA GLU A 17 9.40 -10.37 12.04
C GLU A 17 8.51 -9.14 11.80
N ILE A 18 9.07 -7.94 11.88
CA ILE A 18 8.34 -6.69 11.61
C ILE A 18 8.04 -6.56 10.11
N ARG A 19 9.01 -6.88 9.25
CA ARG A 19 8.80 -6.86 7.79
C ARG A 19 7.67 -7.79 7.37
N ARG A 20 7.64 -9.03 7.90
CA ARG A 20 6.57 -10.00 7.62
C ARG A 20 5.21 -9.53 8.11
N ALA A 21 5.13 -8.99 9.33
CA ALA A 21 3.89 -8.51 9.91
C ALA A 21 3.29 -7.33 9.12
N LEU A 22 4.14 -6.47 8.56
CA LEU A 22 3.72 -5.27 7.82
C LEU A 22 3.71 -5.46 6.29
N GLY A 23 4.07 -6.65 5.79
CA GLY A 23 4.16 -6.93 4.35
C GLY A 23 5.24 -6.15 3.60
N ILE A 24 6.27 -5.65 4.32
CA ILE A 24 7.36 -4.87 3.74
C ILE A 24 8.33 -5.81 3.00
N ARG A 25 8.61 -5.49 1.74
CA ARG A 25 9.55 -6.21 0.87
C ARG A 25 10.62 -5.26 0.35
N GLU A 26 11.62 -5.80 -0.33
CA GLU A 26 12.58 -4.97 -1.05
C GLU A 26 11.86 -4.05 -2.05
N GLY A 27 12.26 -2.78 -2.10
CA GLY A 27 11.60 -1.76 -2.91
C GLY A 27 10.30 -1.18 -2.32
N SER A 28 9.83 -1.65 -1.16
CA SER A 28 8.69 -1.02 -0.47
C SER A 28 9.01 0.41 -0.04
N GLU A 29 8.07 1.31 -0.29
CA GLU A 29 8.15 2.71 0.13
C GLU A 29 7.48 2.88 1.50
N LEU A 30 8.08 3.71 2.36
CA LEU A 30 7.56 4.05 3.68
C LEU A 30 7.42 5.56 3.79
N ILE A 31 6.28 6.02 4.31
CA ILE A 31 6.12 7.40 4.76
C ILE A 31 6.82 7.53 6.10
N VAL A 32 7.61 8.59 6.26
CA VAL A 32 8.36 8.89 7.48
C VAL A 32 7.80 10.15 8.12
N GLU A 33 7.32 10.02 9.35
CA GLU A 33 6.76 11.13 10.12
C GLU A 33 7.43 11.25 11.49
N LEU A 34 7.54 12.48 11.99
CA LEU A 34 7.93 12.75 13.37
C LEU A 34 6.68 13.06 14.17
N SER A 35 6.33 12.20 15.12
CA SER A 35 5.15 12.38 15.97
C SER A 35 5.47 12.05 17.41
N ASN A 36 5.27 13.02 18.31
CA ASN A 36 5.46 12.85 19.76
C ASN A 36 6.86 12.32 20.14
N GLY A 37 7.91 12.81 19.48
CA GLY A 37 9.28 12.35 19.69
C GLY A 37 9.58 10.93 19.17
N ARG A 38 8.67 10.36 18.37
CA ARG A 38 8.83 9.05 17.72
C ARG A 38 8.95 9.22 16.22
N ILE A 39 9.76 8.36 15.60
CA ILE A 39 9.75 8.15 14.15
C ILE A 39 8.64 7.15 13.86
N VAL A 40 7.63 7.57 13.11
CA VAL A 40 6.54 6.72 12.63
C VAL A 40 6.83 6.36 11.18
N LEU A 41 6.88 5.06 10.89
CA LEU A 41 7.10 4.53 9.55
C LEU A 41 5.83 3.81 9.11
N THR A 42 5.19 4.32 8.06
CA THR A 42 3.93 3.78 7.55
C THR A 42 4.15 3.24 6.14
N PRO A 43 3.91 1.95 5.88
CA PRO A 43 4.01 1.41 4.52
C PRO A 43 3.07 2.11 3.54
N VAL A 44 3.60 2.53 2.40
CA VAL A 44 2.77 3.03 1.30
C VAL A 44 2.05 1.86 0.68
N ARG A 45 0.74 1.75 0.93
CA ARG A 45 -0.12 0.78 0.25
C ARG A 45 -0.56 1.36 -1.08
N LYS A 46 -0.01 0.85 -2.18
CA LYS A 46 -0.55 1.08 -3.51
C LYS A 46 -1.73 0.14 -3.67
N LEU A 47 -2.93 0.66 -3.49
CA LEU A 47 -4.16 -0.06 -3.81
C LEU A 47 -4.31 0.02 -5.33
N THR A 48 -4.23 -1.11 -6.02
CA THR A 48 -4.49 -1.15 -7.46
C THR A 48 -5.99 -1.35 -7.70
N ALA A 49 -6.47 -0.96 -8.87
CA ALA A 49 -7.85 -1.26 -9.28
C ALA A 49 -8.15 -2.78 -9.23
N ARG A 50 -7.14 -3.63 -9.48
CA ARG A 50 -7.23 -5.08 -9.30
C ARG A 50 -7.41 -5.50 -7.85
N ASP A 51 -6.77 -4.81 -6.90
CA ASP A 51 -6.95 -5.09 -5.47
C ASP A 51 -8.34 -4.69 -4.97
N LEU A 52 -9.05 -3.84 -5.71
CA LEU A 52 -10.42 -3.39 -5.41
C LEU A 52 -11.49 -4.18 -6.16
N PHE A 53 -11.11 -4.96 -7.17
CA PHE A 53 -12.03 -5.67 -8.03
C PHE A 53 -12.79 -6.74 -7.22
N GLY A 54 -14.12 -6.64 -7.19
CA GLY A 54 -15.01 -7.51 -6.41
C GLY A 54 -15.27 -7.08 -4.96
N ILE A 55 -14.62 -6.01 -4.45
CA ILE A 55 -14.92 -5.46 -3.11
C ILE A 55 -16.09 -4.47 -3.17
N ALA A 56 -16.28 -3.80 -4.31
CA ALA A 56 -17.32 -2.77 -4.49
C ALA A 56 -18.77 -3.30 -4.55
N GLY A 57 -18.97 -4.62 -4.42
CA GLY A 57 -20.26 -5.27 -4.62
C GLY A 57 -20.52 -5.63 -6.08
N GLU A 58 -21.52 -6.45 -6.31
CA GLU A 58 -22.06 -6.73 -7.64
C GLU A 58 -23.12 -5.67 -7.96
N GLU A 59 -22.95 -4.98 -9.09
CA GLU A 59 -23.95 -4.08 -9.63
C GLU A 59 -24.55 -4.74 -10.88
N GLU A 60 -25.87 -4.97 -10.88
CA GLU A 60 -26.56 -5.42 -12.08
C GLU A 60 -26.62 -4.26 -13.08
N VAL A 61 -25.84 -4.38 -14.15
CA VAL A 61 -25.86 -3.46 -15.28
C VAL A 61 -26.53 -4.14 -16.48
N SER A 62 -27.27 -3.37 -17.27
CA SER A 62 -27.83 -3.87 -18.52
C SER A 62 -26.78 -3.95 -19.62
N LEU A 63 -26.97 -4.86 -20.59
CA LEU A 63 -26.07 -4.96 -21.75
C LEU A 63 -26.00 -3.64 -22.53
N GLU A 64 -27.12 -2.94 -22.65
CA GLU A 64 -27.22 -1.64 -23.33
C GLU A 64 -26.38 -0.55 -22.63
N GLU A 65 -26.33 -0.53 -21.30
CA GLU A 65 -25.47 0.40 -20.54
C GLU A 65 -23.99 0.14 -20.78
N VAL A 66 -23.58 -1.14 -20.86
CA VAL A 66 -22.19 -1.52 -21.13
C VAL A 66 -21.78 -1.14 -22.56
N GLU A 67 -22.66 -1.36 -23.54
CA GLU A 67 -22.42 -1.02 -24.94
C GLU A 67 -22.31 0.49 -25.16
N ASN A 68 -23.15 1.28 -24.48
CA ASN A 68 -23.12 2.74 -24.56
C ASN A 68 -21.83 3.32 -23.94
N ALA A 69 -21.40 2.81 -22.77
CA ALA A 69 -20.18 3.27 -22.11
C ALA A 69 -18.90 3.00 -22.91
N LEU A 70 -18.89 1.95 -23.73
CA LEU A 70 -17.74 1.57 -24.58
C LEU A 70 -17.73 2.30 -25.93
N SER A 71 -18.82 2.99 -26.29
CA SER A 71 -18.97 3.63 -27.60
C SER A 71 -18.55 5.10 -27.62
N ASP A 72 -18.24 5.71 -26.47
CA ASP A 72 -17.82 7.13 -26.36
C ASP A 72 -16.31 7.37 -26.60
N GLU A 73 -15.54 6.36 -27.01
CA GLU A 73 -14.18 6.53 -27.55
C GLU A 73 -14.18 6.42 -29.08
N ALA A 74 -14.53 7.52 -29.76
CA ALA A 74 -14.28 7.71 -31.19
C ALA A 74 -13.80 9.14 -31.49
#